data_AF-T0RDQ6-F1
#
_entry.id   AF-T0RDQ6-F1
#
_cell.length_a   1.000
_cell.length_b   1.000
_cell.length_c   1.000
_cell.angle_alpha   90.00
_cell.angle_beta   90.00
_cell.angle_gamma   90.00
#
_symmetry.space_group_name_H-M   'P 1'
#
loop_
_entity.id
_entity.type
_entity.pdbx_description
1 polymer ?
#
loop_
_entity_poly.entity_id
_entity_poly.type
_entity_poly.pdbx_seq_one_letter_code
_entity_poly.pdbx_strand_id
1 'polypeptide(L)'
;MTEDNGPRRILVKAEGKTKISDDQFNHDVLIVASKLKKYIKDKHNLSTSANVIDRLSDIVRVTVDRAVDNAKKEGRKTLMDRDF
;
A
#
# COMPACT_ATOMS: atom_id res chain seq x y z
N MET A 1 -52.33 20.50 -1.20
CA MET A 1 -52.53 19.08 -1.57
C MET A 1 -52.16 18.98 -3.04
N THR A 2 -51.06 18.39 -3.48
CA THR A 2 -50.10 17.43 -2.90
C THR A 2 -48.78 17.61 -3.65
N GLU A 3 -47.66 17.72 -2.95
CA GLU A 3 -46.32 17.73 -3.54
C GLU A 3 -45.91 16.30 -3.89
N ASP A 4 -45.61 16.07 -5.17
CA ASP A 4 -45.06 14.81 -5.67
C ASP A 4 -43.57 14.73 -5.30
N ASN A 5 -43.26 13.96 -4.24
CA ASN A 5 -41.90 13.74 -3.77
C ASN A 5 -41.43 12.34 -4.18
N GLY A 6 -41.11 12.16 -5.46
CA GLY A 6 -40.49 10.94 -5.98
C GLY A 6 -39.05 10.74 -5.45
N PRO A 7 -38.58 9.49 -5.29
CA PRO A 7 -37.28 9.20 -4.70
C PRO A 7 -36.13 9.72 -5.58
N ARG A 8 -35.39 10.72 -5.07
CA ARG A 8 -34.20 11.26 -5.73
C ARG A 8 -33.07 10.23 -5.69
N ARG A 9 -32.86 9.55 -6.82
CA ARG A 9 -31.72 8.65 -7.02
C ARG A 9 -30.45 9.48 -7.19
N ILE A 10 -29.57 9.47 -6.19
CA ILE A 10 -28.25 10.12 -6.30
C ILE A 10 -27.38 9.25 -7.19
N LEU A 11 -27.12 9.73 -8.40
CA LEU A 11 -26.13 9.16 -9.31
C LEU A 11 -24.76 9.66 -8.84
N VAL A 12 -24.14 8.95 -7.90
CA VAL A 12 -22.79 9.27 -7.42
C VAL A 12 -21.81 8.97 -8.55
N LYS A 13 -21.47 10.00 -9.33
CA LYS A 13 -20.36 9.97 -10.28
C LYS A 13 -19.08 9.82 -9.45
N ALA A 14 -18.43 8.67 -9.56
CA ALA A 14 -17.15 8.39 -8.91
C ALA A 14 -16.03 9.23 -9.55
N GLU A 15 -16.01 10.54 -9.28
CA GLU A 15 -14.94 11.43 -9.70
C GLU A 15 -14.19 11.93 -8.48
N GLY A 16 -13.21 11.11 -8.10
CA GLY A 16 -12.30 11.41 -7.01
C GLY A 16 -11.21 10.36 -6.91
N LYS A 17 -10.53 10.02 -8.01
CA LYS A 17 -9.18 9.44 -7.87
C LYS A 17 -8.30 10.59 -7.38
N THR A 18 -8.16 10.71 -6.07
CA THR A 18 -7.14 11.58 -5.45
C THR A 18 -5.83 11.26 -6.14
N LYS A 19 -5.25 12.25 -6.84
CA LYS A 19 -3.92 12.13 -7.42
C LYS A 19 -2.93 12.10 -6.26
N ILE A 20 -2.75 10.92 -5.67
CA ILE A 20 -1.64 10.70 -4.76
C ILE A 20 -0.39 10.79 -5.62
N SER A 21 0.47 11.77 -5.34
CA SER A 21 1.74 11.91 -6.03
C SER A 21 2.63 10.73 -5.71
N ASP A 22 3.40 10.24 -6.69
CA ASP A 22 4.37 9.15 -6.48
C ASP A 22 5.33 9.45 -5.31
N ASP A 23 5.61 10.73 -5.07
CA ASP A 23 6.45 11.21 -3.97
C ASP A 23 5.87 10.90 -2.58
N GLN A 24 4.54 10.87 -2.44
CA GLN A 24 3.88 10.55 -1.17
C GLN A 24 4.13 9.08 -0.80
N PHE A 25 4.08 8.16 -1.77
CA PHE A 25 4.34 6.74 -1.53
C PHE A 25 5.82 6.44 -1.29
N ASN A 26 6.73 7.31 -1.75
CA ASN A 26 8.16 7.11 -1.61
C ASN A 26 8.66 7.26 -0.17
N HIS A 27 7.89 7.91 0.71
CA HIS A 27 8.28 8.19 2.10
C HIS A 27 7.51 7.39 3.17
N ASP A 28 6.43 6.69 2.79
CA ASP A 28 5.60 5.93 3.75
C ASP A 28 6.30 4.70 4.34
N VAL A 29 6.03 4.39 5.61
CA VAL A 29 6.53 3.14 6.19
C VAL A 29 5.63 1.98 5.77
N LEU A 30 6.19 1.03 5.01
CA LEU A 30 5.44 -0.13 4.49
C LEU A 30 5.43 -1.33 5.44
N ILE A 31 6.11 -1.22 6.58
CA ILE A 31 6.32 -2.31 7.53
C ILE A 31 5.84 -1.92 8.91
N VAL A 32 5.18 -2.83 9.62
CA VAL A 32 4.79 -2.59 11.02
C VAL A 32 6.03 -2.58 11.92
N ALA A 33 6.53 -1.39 12.22
CA ALA A 33 7.79 -1.19 12.94
C ALA A 33 7.83 -1.92 14.29
N SER A 34 6.72 -1.95 15.04
CA SER A 34 6.64 -2.63 16.34
C SER A 34 6.84 -4.14 16.22
N LYS A 35 6.25 -4.78 15.19
CA LYS A 35 6.40 -6.21 14.93
C LYS A 35 7.83 -6.57 14.54
N LEU A 36 8.43 -5.78 13.67
CA LEU A 36 9.81 -5.99 13.23
C LEU A 36 10.80 -5.80 14.40
N LYS A 37 10.67 -4.72 15.17
CA LYS A 37 11.51 -4.46 16.35
C LYS A 37 11.39 -5.59 17.37
N LYS A 38 10.17 -6.06 17.64
CA LYS A 38 9.93 -7.21 18.52
C LYS A 38 10.60 -8.47 17.99
N TYR A 39 10.45 -8.80 16.71
CA TYR A 39 11.12 -9.95 16.10
C TYR A 39 12.64 -9.91 16.28
N ILE A 40 13.27 -8.76 15.98
CA ILE A 40 14.72 -8.59 16.11
C ILE A 40 15.15 -8.73 17.58
N LYS A 41 14.40 -8.14 18.51
CA LYS A 41 14.70 -8.22 19.94
C LYS A 41 14.53 -9.66 20.48
N ASP A 42 13.43 -10.32 20.17
CA ASP A 42 13.11 -11.64 20.71
C ASP A 42 14.05 -12.72 20.14
N LYS A 43 14.38 -12.64 18.86
CA LYS A 43 15.19 -13.66 18.18
C LYS A 43 16.70 -13.41 18.28
N HIS A 44 17.13 -12.14 18.27
CA HIS A 44 18.54 -11.77 18.17
C HIS A 44 19.03 -10.93 19.36
N ASN A 45 18.17 -10.58 20.31
CA ASN A 45 18.47 -9.73 21.47
C ASN A 45 19.03 -8.34 21.11
N LEU A 46 18.74 -7.84 19.89
CA LEU A 46 19.22 -6.54 19.41
C LEU A 46 18.16 -5.45 19.52
N SER A 47 18.63 -4.21 19.70
CA SER A 47 17.83 -3.01 19.51
C SER A 47 17.90 -2.56 18.05
N THR A 48 16.83 -1.95 17.53
CA THR A 48 16.75 -1.52 16.12
C THR A 48 16.62 0.00 16.03
N SER A 49 17.49 0.64 15.24
CA SER A 49 17.41 2.08 14.99
C SER A 49 16.20 2.44 14.11
N ALA A 50 15.79 3.71 14.13
CA ALA A 50 14.66 4.19 13.34
C ALA A 50 14.90 4.03 11.82
N ASN A 51 16.09 4.42 11.35
CA ASN A 51 16.45 4.41 9.92
C ASN A 51 16.42 3.02 9.27
N VAL A 52 16.47 1.94 10.06
CA VAL A 52 16.32 0.57 9.55
C VAL A 52 14.91 0.34 8.98
N ILE A 53 13.89 0.96 9.58
CA ILE A 53 12.51 0.83 9.13
C ILE A 53 12.32 1.48 7.76
N ASP A 54 12.89 2.67 7.57
CA ASP A 54 12.84 3.39 6.30
C ASP A 54 13.56 2.59 5.23
N ARG A 55 14.77 2.11 5.52
CA ARG A 55 15.54 1.31 4.57
C ARG A 55 14.88 0.00 4.17
N LEU A 56 14.22 -0.68 5.10
CA LEU A 56 13.47 -1.88 4.75
C LEU A 56 12.21 -1.55 3.94
N SER A 57 11.59 -0.40 4.18
CA SER A 57 10.46 0.06 3.36
C SER A 57 10.91 0.33 1.92
N ASP A 58 12.09 0.92 1.71
CA ASP A 58 12.68 1.11 0.38
C ASP A 58 12.92 -0.23 -0.34
N ILE A 59 13.46 -1.22 0.37
CA ILE A 59 13.68 -2.57 -0.18
C ILE A 59 12.34 -3.21 -0.58
N VAL A 60 11.32 -3.09 0.27
CA VAL A 60 9.97 -3.61 -0.02
C VAL A 60 9.41 -2.95 -1.28
N ARG A 61 9.51 -1.63 -1.44
CA ARG A 61 9.05 -0.91 -2.64
C ARG A 61 9.67 -1.47 -3.90
N VAL A 62 11.01 -1.46 -3.96
CA VAL A 62 11.75 -1.93 -5.15
C VAL A 62 11.41 -3.38 -5.49
N THR A 63 11.21 -4.22 -4.47
CA THR A 63 10.86 -5.62 -4.65
C THR A 63 9.44 -5.78 -5.20
N VAL A 64 8.48 -5.06 -4.61
CA VAL A 64 7.08 -5.07 -5.04
C VAL A 64 6.90 -4.48 -6.43
N ASP A 65 7.60 -3.40 -6.78
CA ASP A 65 7.51 -2.78 -8.10
C ASP A 65 7.95 -3.76 -9.19
N ARG A 66 9.05 -4.49 -8.97
CA ARG A 66 9.51 -5.54 -9.89
C ARG A 66 8.48 -6.66 -10.02
N ALA A 67 7.90 -7.09 -8.91
CA ALA A 67 6.88 -8.14 -8.90
C ALA A 67 5.61 -7.68 -9.64
N VAL A 68 5.19 -6.43 -9.45
CA VAL A 68 4.07 -5.82 -10.17
C VAL A 68 4.34 -5.78 -11.67
N ASP A 69 5.57 -5.47 -12.09
CA ASP A 69 5.94 -5.50 -13.50
C ASP A 69 5.86 -6.92 -14.09
N ASN A 70 6.24 -7.95 -13.34
CA ASN A 70 6.07 -9.35 -13.76
C ASN A 70 4.59 -9.71 -13.91
N ALA A 71 3.76 -9.36 -12.93
CA ALA A 71 2.32 -9.59 -12.99
C ALA A 71 1.67 -8.91 -14.20
N LYS A 72 2.06 -7.65 -14.47
CA LYS A 72 1.59 -6.86 -15.62
C LYS A 72 2.01 -7.49 -16.95
N LYS A 73 3.24 -8.01 -17.06
CA LYS A 73 3.71 -8.70 -18.28
C LYS A 73 2.87 -9.94 -18.60
N GLU A 74 2.34 -10.60 -17.59
CA GLU A 74 1.41 -11.72 -17.75
C GLU A 74 -0.06 -11.29 -17.94
N GLY A 75 -0.34 -9.98 -18.04
CA GLY A 75 -1.70 -9.45 -18.20
C GLY A 75 -2.57 -9.55 -16.95
N ARG A 76 -1.98 -9.86 -15.79
CA ARG A 76 -2.69 -9.98 -14.51
C ARG A 76 -2.85 -8.62 -13.83
N LYS A 77 -3.94 -8.48 -13.08
CA LYS A 77 -4.20 -7.34 -12.17
C LYS A 77 -3.99 -7.69 -10.70
N THR A 78 -3.66 -8.95 -10.42
CA THR A 78 -3.44 -9.48 -9.08
C THR A 78 -1.97 -9.86 -8.97
N LEU A 79 -1.30 -9.29 -7.98
CA LEU A 79 0.05 -9.68 -7.58
C LEU A 79 -0.02 -11.03 -6.86
N MET A 80 0.82 -11.96 -7.28
CA MET A 80 0.87 -13.33 -6.76
C MET A 80 2.25 -13.61 -6.16
N ASP A 81 2.34 -14.67 -5.36
CA ASP A 81 3.59 -15.17 -4.80
C ASP A 81 4.68 -15.41 -5.86
N ARG A 82 4.31 -15.98 -7.01
CA ARG A 82 5.22 -16.25 -8.15
C ARG A 82 5.85 -15.02 -8.79
N ASP A 83 5.35 -13.82 -8.49
CA ASP A 83 5.85 -12.57 -9.08
C ASP A 83 7.12 -12.05 -8.41
N PHE A 84 7.35 -12.47 -7.16
CA PHE A 84 8.48 -12.11 -6.32
C PHE A 84 9.71 -12.99 -6.60
#